data_AF-A0A8J2H955-F1
#
_entry.id   AF-A0A8J2H955-F1
#
_cell.length_a   1.000
_cell.length_b   1.000
_cell.length_c   1.000
_cell.angle_alpha   90.00
_cell.angle_beta   90.00
_cell.angle_gamma   90.00
#
_symmetry.space_group_name_H-M   'P 1'
#
loop_
_entity.id
_entity.type
_entity.pdbx_description
1 polymer ?
#
loop_
_entity_poly.entity_id
_entity_poly.type
_entity_poly.pdbx_seq_one_letter_code
_entity_poly.pdbx_strand_id
1 'polypeptide(L)'
;MDSTSKEEKNELHPKQMLEDNYKNIKNNSEEDNHHEFHYKATLLRHTYNLNPERINEVQENFKKYLNIFLAYIRTDKPESADFFQRVTLGRFFKKLFMLITFVIHPINCDESLKQLNNMNDVTLCNTMLYEECREFFGLKSILEPKKLDQEEWSLDEWGKNYWNFLHALSILVQYEYQKDSNHPAMDYLALIMVNFHIILPCSVCSVHYKERNPLVNITLPILHGKDAIYVIYELHNIVRLRNGLVWFPIESFVKNWNLEILKSENVDIDITEPLS
;
A
#
# COMPACT_ATOMS: atom_id res chain seq x y z
N MET A 1 -40.61 -3.61 37.49
CA MET A 1 -40.23 -4.91 36.93
C MET A 1 -40.76 -4.92 35.51
N ASP A 2 -40.02 -4.65 34.45
CA ASP A 2 -38.57 -4.59 34.26
C ASP A 2 -38.21 -3.47 33.29
N SER A 3 -37.22 -2.67 33.69
CA SER A 3 -36.48 -1.75 32.85
C SER A 3 -35.39 -2.52 32.11
N THR A 4 -35.55 -2.75 30.82
CA THR A 4 -34.45 -3.16 29.94
C THR A 4 -33.84 -1.92 29.30
N SER A 5 -32.84 -1.34 29.96
CA SER A 5 -31.93 -0.39 29.33
C SER A 5 -31.03 -1.16 28.37
N LYS A 6 -31.25 -0.98 27.06
CA LYS A 6 -30.25 -1.32 26.06
C LYS A 6 -29.13 -0.28 26.18
N GLU A 7 -28.00 -0.71 26.72
CA GLU A 7 -26.74 0.00 26.53
C GLU A 7 -26.40 -0.06 25.03
N GLU A 8 -26.67 1.03 24.32
CA GLU A 8 -26.00 1.31 23.05
C GLU A 8 -24.52 1.52 23.36
N LYS A 9 -23.71 0.51 23.04
CA LYS A 9 -22.26 0.69 22.95
C LYS A 9 -22.00 1.72 21.85
N ASN A 10 -21.62 2.92 22.28
CA ASN A 10 -21.12 3.99 21.44
C ASN A 10 -19.73 3.57 20.91
N GLU A 11 -19.70 2.73 19.88
CA GLU A 11 -18.50 2.58 19.05
C GLU A 11 -18.30 3.92 18.34
N LEU A 12 -17.26 4.67 18.72
CA LEU A 12 -16.85 5.88 18.00
C LEU A 12 -16.74 5.53 16.52
N HIS A 13 -17.62 6.13 15.71
CA HIS A 13 -17.63 5.91 14.28
C HIS A 13 -16.25 6.33 13.72
N PRO A 14 -15.58 5.51 12.87
CA PRO A 14 -14.26 5.82 12.29
C PRO A 14 -14.16 7.18 11.57
N LYS A 15 -15.30 7.79 11.21
CA LYS A 15 -15.38 9.16 10.67
C LYS A 15 -14.91 10.22 11.67
N GLN A 16 -15.23 10.09 12.97
CA GLN A 16 -14.82 11.05 13.99
C GLN A 16 -13.30 11.00 14.22
N MET A 17 -12.71 9.81 14.28
CA MET A 17 -11.25 9.66 14.40
C MET A 17 -10.49 10.25 13.20
N LEU A 18 -11.03 10.09 11.99
CA LEU A 18 -10.47 10.69 10.78
C LEU A 18 -10.55 12.24 10.79
N GLU A 19 -11.66 12.81 11.26
CA GLU A 19 -11.82 14.27 11.35
C GLU A 19 -10.97 14.90 12.47
N ASP A 20 -10.76 14.19 13.57
CA ASP A 20 -9.96 14.66 14.70
C ASP A 20 -8.45 14.65 14.38
N ASN A 21 -7.97 13.65 13.62
CA ASN A 21 -6.59 13.64 13.11
C ASN A 21 -6.31 14.81 12.14
N TYR A 22 -7.31 15.28 11.39
CA TYR A 22 -7.16 16.43 10.50
C TYR A 22 -7.09 17.78 11.24
N LYS A 23 -7.67 17.89 12.44
CA LYS A 23 -7.66 19.13 13.23
C LYS A 23 -6.36 19.35 13.99
N ASN A 24 -5.72 18.28 14.50
CA ASN A 24 -4.50 18.39 15.30
C ASN A 24 -3.27 18.90 14.52
N ILE A 25 -3.24 18.75 13.19
CA ILE A 25 -2.08 19.20 12.38
C ILE A 25 -2.14 20.70 12.06
N LYS A 26 -3.32 21.34 12.12
CA LYS A 26 -3.49 22.75 11.76
C LYS A 26 -3.18 23.75 12.88
N ASN A 27 -3.09 23.31 14.13
CA ASN A 27 -3.02 24.21 15.30
C ASN A 27 -1.63 24.39 15.92
N ASN A 28 -0.56 23.76 15.40
CA ASN A 28 0.78 23.87 15.97
C ASN A 28 1.68 24.91 15.27
N SER A 29 1.12 25.93 14.62
CA SER A 29 1.91 26.93 13.89
C SER A 29 2.21 28.22 14.67
N GLU A 30 1.96 28.28 15.98
CA GLU A 30 2.31 29.44 16.80
C GLU A 30 3.15 29.00 18.01
N GLU A 31 4.39 29.49 18.04
CA GLU A 31 5.35 29.52 19.15
C GLU A 31 6.03 28.19 19.55
N ASP A 32 7.16 27.86 18.90
CA ASP A 32 8.46 27.70 19.61
C ASP A 32 9.65 27.41 18.66
N ASN A 33 10.82 27.87 19.08
CA ASN A 33 12.06 28.01 18.28
C ASN A 33 12.89 26.71 18.12
N HIS A 34 12.24 25.56 18.09
CA HIS A 34 12.82 24.29 17.67
C HIS A 34 11.82 23.61 16.74
N HIS A 35 12.12 23.59 15.44
CA HIS A 35 11.29 22.89 14.46
C HIS A 35 11.46 21.37 14.67
N GLU A 36 10.70 20.80 15.60
CA GLU A 36 10.59 19.36 15.79
C GLU A 36 9.37 18.85 15.00
N PHE A 37 9.54 17.71 14.34
CA PHE A 37 8.44 16.96 13.78
C PHE A 37 7.77 16.18 14.91
N HIS A 38 6.50 16.50 15.18
CA HIS A 38 5.68 15.75 16.13
C HIS A 38 4.58 14.99 15.40
N TYR A 39 4.53 13.68 15.61
CA TYR A 39 3.43 12.82 15.18
C TYR A 39 2.89 12.04 16.36
N LYS A 40 1.65 12.33 16.75
CA LYS A 40 0.91 11.60 17.78
C LYS A 40 -0.37 11.03 17.21
N ALA A 41 -0.57 9.73 17.37
CA ALA A 41 -1.76 9.04 16.90
C ALA A 41 -2.03 7.77 17.72
N THR A 42 -3.32 7.47 17.94
CA THR A 42 -3.76 6.15 18.40
C THR A 42 -4.21 5.36 17.18
N LEU A 43 -3.49 4.29 16.87
CA LEU A 43 -3.73 3.44 15.69
C LEU A 43 -4.42 2.13 16.10
N LEU A 44 -5.42 1.71 15.34
CA LEU A 44 -5.97 0.36 15.48
C LEU A 44 -5.04 -0.63 14.77
N ARG A 45 -4.61 -1.67 15.50
CA ARG A 45 -3.80 -2.77 14.99
C ARG A 45 -4.54 -4.08 15.13
N HIS A 46 -4.60 -4.83 14.04
CA HIS A 46 -5.08 -6.20 14.03
C HIS A 46 -3.92 -7.20 13.88
N THR A 47 -4.08 -8.35 14.50
CA THR A 47 -3.26 -9.54 14.24
C THR A 47 -4.13 -10.54 13.50
N TYR A 48 -3.63 -11.11 12.40
CA TYR A 48 -4.41 -11.98 11.52
C TYR A 48 -3.95 -13.44 11.60
N ASN A 49 -4.89 -14.35 11.39
CA ASN A 49 -4.60 -15.77 11.15
C ASN A 49 -4.23 -15.97 9.68
N LEU A 50 -2.93 -15.88 9.38
CA LEU A 50 -2.37 -16.01 8.05
C LEU A 50 -1.81 -17.41 7.83
N ASN A 51 -2.69 -18.40 7.66
CA ASN A 51 -2.26 -19.77 7.44
C ASN A 51 -1.59 -19.93 6.04
N PRO A 52 -0.63 -20.86 5.89
CA PRO A 52 0.14 -21.00 4.64
C PRO A 52 -0.72 -21.32 3.40
N GLU A 53 -1.77 -22.13 3.54
CA GLU A 53 -2.64 -22.51 2.42
C GLU A 53 -3.34 -21.28 1.81
N ARG A 54 -3.92 -20.42 2.67
CA ARG A 54 -4.54 -19.16 2.25
C ARG A 54 -3.53 -18.20 1.65
N ILE A 55 -2.33 -18.13 2.23
CA ILE A 55 -1.28 -17.26 1.69
C ILE A 55 -0.85 -17.72 0.30
N ASN A 56 -0.76 -19.02 0.04
CA ASN A 56 -0.51 -19.54 -1.31
C ASN A 56 -1.60 -19.09 -2.30
N GLU A 57 -2.89 -19.15 -1.91
CA GLU A 57 -3.98 -18.64 -2.76
C GLU A 57 -3.86 -17.13 -3.03
N VAL A 58 -3.51 -16.35 -2.01
CA VAL A 58 -3.27 -14.91 -2.14
C VAL A 58 -2.08 -14.64 -3.06
N GLN A 59 -1.00 -15.41 -2.97
CA GLN A 59 0.17 -15.31 -3.85
C GLN A 59 -0.18 -15.61 -5.31
N GLU A 60 -0.96 -16.66 -5.57
CA GLU A 60 -1.40 -16.99 -6.94
C GLU A 60 -2.29 -15.90 -7.53
N ASN A 61 -3.19 -15.32 -6.74
CA ASN A 61 -3.99 -14.17 -7.18
C ASN A 61 -3.13 -12.91 -7.34
N PHE A 62 -2.16 -12.68 -6.45
CA PHE A 62 -1.23 -11.58 -6.54
C PHE A 62 -0.44 -11.61 -7.84
N LYS A 63 0.03 -12.78 -8.29
CA LYS A 63 0.70 -12.93 -9.60
C LYS A 63 -0.18 -12.47 -10.76
N LYS A 64 -1.48 -12.78 -10.74
CA LYS A 64 -2.44 -12.33 -11.75
C LYS A 64 -2.62 -10.81 -11.71
N TYR A 65 -2.80 -10.24 -10.51
CA TYR A 65 -2.94 -8.79 -10.35
C TYR A 65 -1.66 -8.04 -10.71
N LEU A 66 -0.50 -8.59 -10.37
CA LEU A 66 0.81 -8.08 -10.76
C LEU A 66 0.97 -8.07 -12.28
N ASN A 67 0.58 -9.13 -12.99
CA ASN A 67 0.64 -9.19 -14.44
C ASN A 67 -0.18 -8.06 -15.10
N ILE A 68 -1.34 -7.73 -14.54
CA ILE A 68 -2.19 -6.64 -15.03
C ILE A 68 -1.61 -5.27 -14.63
N PHE A 69 -1.20 -5.13 -13.38
CA PHE A 69 -0.61 -3.90 -12.83
C PHE A 69 0.67 -3.47 -13.58
N LEU A 70 1.53 -4.43 -13.93
CA LEU A 70 2.72 -4.19 -14.74
C LEU A 70 2.36 -3.70 -16.15
N ALA A 71 1.26 -4.19 -16.74
CA ALA A 71 0.81 -3.70 -18.04
C ALA A 71 0.42 -2.21 -17.95
N TYR A 72 -0.20 -1.76 -16.86
CA TYR A 72 -0.51 -0.34 -16.69
C TYR A 72 0.72 0.55 -16.57
N ILE A 73 1.76 0.11 -15.85
CA ILE A 73 2.88 0.99 -15.46
C ILE A 73 4.15 0.81 -16.31
N ARG A 74 4.29 -0.29 -17.07
CA ARG A 74 5.52 -0.65 -17.81
C ARG A 74 5.32 -1.01 -19.29
N THR A 75 4.15 -0.75 -19.89
CA THR A 75 3.96 -1.06 -21.33
C THR A 75 4.89 -0.24 -22.22
N ASP A 76 5.08 1.05 -21.91
CA ASP A 76 5.87 1.97 -22.75
C ASP A 76 7.07 2.56 -22.00
N LYS A 77 8.10 2.95 -22.77
CA LYS A 77 9.23 3.74 -22.26
C LYS A 77 8.77 5.18 -22.00
N PRO A 78 9.14 5.81 -20.87
CA PRO A 78 8.88 7.22 -20.67
C PRO A 78 9.68 8.05 -21.69
N GLU A 79 9.03 8.51 -22.76
CA GLU A 79 9.67 9.20 -23.90
C GLU A 79 10.20 10.60 -23.55
N SER A 80 9.70 11.23 -22.48
CA SER A 80 9.91 12.67 -22.21
C SER A 80 10.34 13.01 -20.78
N ALA A 81 10.77 12.03 -19.98
CA ALA A 81 11.19 12.32 -18.61
C ALA A 81 12.58 12.97 -18.59
N ASP A 82 12.71 14.11 -17.91
CA ASP A 82 14.02 14.71 -17.65
C ASP A 82 14.90 13.76 -16.80
N PHE A 83 16.19 14.08 -16.65
CA PHE A 83 17.10 13.23 -15.88
C PHE A 83 16.63 12.98 -14.45
N PHE A 84 16.15 14.01 -13.74
CA PHE A 84 15.70 13.89 -12.36
C PHE A 84 14.45 13.03 -12.23
N GLN A 85 13.47 13.21 -13.13
CA GLN A 85 12.27 12.39 -13.18
C GLN A 85 12.60 10.91 -13.41
N ARG A 86 13.55 10.61 -14.31
CA ARG A 86 14.00 9.24 -14.55
C ARG A 86 14.66 8.62 -13.32
N VAL A 87 15.48 9.38 -12.60
CA VAL A 87 16.10 8.92 -11.35
C VAL A 87 15.03 8.65 -10.29
N THR A 88 14.08 9.56 -10.10
CA THR A 88 13.00 9.40 -9.12
C THR A 88 12.11 8.19 -9.43
N LEU A 89 11.68 8.04 -10.69
CA LEU A 89 10.93 6.87 -11.16
C LEU A 89 11.74 5.58 -10.98
N GLY A 90 13.01 5.59 -11.37
CA GLY A 90 13.91 4.47 -11.18
C GLY A 90 14.01 4.04 -9.73
N ARG A 91 14.21 4.98 -8.81
CA ARG A 91 14.23 4.69 -7.37
C ARG A 91 12.91 4.10 -6.89
N PHE A 92 11.78 4.69 -7.29
CA PHE A 92 10.47 4.18 -6.94
C PHE A 92 10.28 2.74 -7.43
N PHE A 93 10.54 2.46 -8.71
CA PHE A 93 10.43 1.11 -9.27
C PHE A 93 11.39 0.13 -8.60
N LYS A 94 12.61 0.57 -8.22
CA LYS A 94 13.56 -0.30 -7.51
C LYS A 94 12.95 -0.79 -6.21
N LYS A 95 12.41 0.13 -5.41
CA LYS A 95 11.79 -0.17 -4.12
C LYS A 95 10.54 -1.03 -4.29
N LEU A 96 9.71 -0.74 -5.29
CA LEU A 96 8.56 -1.55 -5.66
C LEU A 96 8.95 -2.98 -6.04
N PHE A 97 9.97 -3.15 -6.89
CA PHE A 97 10.39 -4.47 -7.36
C PHE A 97 11.10 -5.27 -6.25
N MET A 98 11.83 -4.61 -5.36
CA MET A 98 12.35 -5.25 -4.15
C MET A 98 11.21 -5.76 -3.27
N LEU A 99 10.18 -4.95 -3.03
CA LEU A 99 9.00 -5.40 -2.28
C LEU A 99 8.31 -6.60 -2.93
N ILE A 100 8.06 -6.52 -4.24
CA ILE A 100 7.43 -7.62 -4.98
C ILE A 100 8.27 -8.90 -4.87
N THR A 101 9.60 -8.79 -4.99
CA THR A 101 10.55 -9.91 -4.84
C THR A 101 10.41 -10.58 -3.47
N PHE A 102 10.30 -9.78 -2.41
CA PHE A 102 10.11 -10.27 -1.04
C PHE A 102 8.82 -11.06 -0.83
N VAL A 103 7.74 -10.76 -1.57
CA VAL A 103 6.43 -11.39 -1.35
C VAL A 103 6.09 -12.51 -2.35
N ILE A 104 6.69 -12.47 -3.54
CA ILE A 104 6.50 -13.50 -4.58
C ILE A 104 7.46 -14.68 -4.41
N HIS A 105 8.54 -14.51 -3.64
CA HIS A 105 9.60 -15.50 -3.40
C HIS A 105 10.10 -16.16 -4.71
N PRO A 106 10.76 -15.42 -5.61
CA PRO A 106 11.27 -16.02 -6.83
C PRO A 106 12.32 -17.09 -6.48
N ILE A 107 12.51 -18.05 -7.40
CA ILE A 107 13.38 -19.23 -7.24
C ILE A 107 14.79 -18.86 -6.74
N ASN A 108 15.30 -17.67 -7.07
CA ASN A 108 16.58 -17.15 -6.61
C ASN A 108 16.46 -15.72 -6.08
N CYS A 109 15.75 -15.56 -4.95
CA CYS A 109 15.47 -14.28 -4.31
C CYS A 109 16.73 -13.42 -4.07
N ASP A 110 17.80 -14.00 -3.54
CA ASP A 110 19.04 -13.29 -3.25
C ASP A 110 19.68 -12.72 -4.53
N GLU A 111 19.68 -13.49 -5.61
CA GLU A 111 20.22 -13.02 -6.89
C GLU A 111 19.33 -11.93 -7.50
N SER A 112 18.00 -12.08 -7.46
CA SER A 112 17.06 -11.06 -7.91
C SER A 112 17.25 -9.74 -7.15
N LEU A 113 17.40 -9.79 -5.83
CA LEU A 113 17.66 -8.60 -4.99
C LEU A 113 19.02 -7.98 -5.31
N LYS A 114 20.06 -8.81 -5.50
CA LYS A 114 21.40 -8.33 -5.89
C LYS A 114 21.38 -7.65 -7.27
N GLN A 115 20.68 -8.23 -8.24
CA GLN A 115 20.50 -7.65 -9.57
C GLN A 115 19.79 -6.28 -9.48
N LEU A 116 18.69 -6.18 -8.73
CA LEU A 116 17.97 -4.92 -8.53
C LEU A 116 18.83 -3.86 -7.83
N ASN A 117 19.60 -4.24 -6.81
CA ASN A 117 20.49 -3.32 -6.09
C ASN A 117 21.62 -2.78 -6.98
N ASN A 118 22.16 -3.62 -7.87
CA ASN A 118 23.25 -3.24 -8.77
C ASN A 118 22.77 -2.42 -9.99
N MET A 119 21.49 -2.48 -10.32
CA MET A 119 20.94 -1.69 -11.43
C MET A 119 20.86 -0.21 -11.05
N ASN A 120 21.46 0.69 -11.82
CA ASN A 120 21.30 2.12 -11.56
C ASN A 120 19.87 2.59 -11.87
N ASP A 121 19.44 3.69 -11.25
CA ASP A 121 18.04 4.15 -11.30
C ASP A 121 17.59 4.49 -12.73
N VAL A 122 18.46 5.09 -13.55
CA VAL A 122 18.14 5.47 -14.94
C VAL A 122 17.98 4.24 -15.81
N THR A 123 18.87 3.25 -15.67
CA THR A 123 18.77 1.96 -16.36
C THR A 123 17.46 1.31 -15.99
N LEU A 124 17.16 1.16 -14.71
CA LEU A 124 15.92 0.54 -14.26
C LEU A 124 14.67 1.19 -14.85
N CYS A 125 14.63 2.52 -14.86
CA CYS A 125 13.53 3.28 -15.46
C CYS A 125 13.33 2.99 -16.96
N ASN A 126 14.43 2.81 -17.70
CA ASN A 126 14.41 2.70 -19.16
C ASN A 126 14.42 1.26 -19.72
N THR A 127 14.87 0.27 -18.95
CA THR A 127 15.16 -1.08 -19.46
C THR A 127 14.17 -2.15 -19.03
N MET A 128 13.56 -2.05 -17.84
CA MET A 128 12.62 -3.07 -17.39
C MET A 128 11.22 -2.76 -17.93
N LEU A 129 10.92 -3.07 -19.19
CA LEU A 129 9.56 -2.91 -19.73
C LEU A 129 8.70 -4.08 -19.26
N TYR A 130 7.44 -4.08 -19.70
CA TYR A 130 6.44 -5.05 -19.29
C TYR A 130 6.92 -6.50 -19.39
N GLU A 131 7.47 -6.91 -20.54
CA GLU A 131 7.93 -8.29 -20.75
C GLU A 131 9.16 -8.64 -19.91
N GLU A 132 10.13 -7.72 -19.75
CA GLU A 132 11.27 -7.96 -18.87
C GLU A 132 10.85 -8.07 -17.40
N CYS A 133 9.88 -7.26 -16.96
CA CYS A 133 9.31 -7.39 -15.61
C CYS A 133 8.62 -8.75 -15.43
N ARG A 134 7.82 -9.20 -16.39
CA ARG A 134 7.16 -10.52 -16.32
C ARG A 134 8.16 -11.66 -16.26
N GLU A 135 9.22 -11.58 -17.03
CA GLU A 135 10.30 -12.57 -16.99
C GLU A 135 11.01 -12.55 -15.64
N PHE A 136 11.38 -11.37 -15.14
CA PHE A 136 12.03 -11.19 -13.84
C PHE A 136 11.22 -11.77 -12.68
N PHE A 137 9.89 -11.59 -12.69
CA PHE A 137 9.00 -12.11 -11.65
C PHE A 137 8.48 -13.54 -11.94
N GLY A 138 8.99 -14.22 -12.97
CA GLY A 138 8.58 -15.58 -13.33
C GLY A 138 7.12 -15.71 -13.78
N LEU A 139 6.49 -14.62 -14.24
CA LEU A 139 5.10 -14.60 -14.71
C LEU A 139 4.96 -15.18 -16.12
N LYS A 140 6.01 -15.08 -16.93
CA LYS A 140 6.04 -15.51 -18.33
C LYS A 140 5.79 -17.02 -18.50
N SER A 141 6.13 -17.83 -17.50
CA SER A 141 5.95 -19.28 -17.53
C SER A 141 4.55 -19.75 -17.09
N ILE A 142 3.74 -18.86 -16.50
CA ILE A 142 2.48 -19.22 -15.84
C ILE A 142 1.27 -18.41 -16.29
N LEU A 143 1.48 -17.24 -16.91
CA LEU A 143 0.42 -16.34 -17.33
C LEU A 143 0.68 -15.88 -18.77
N GLU A 144 -0.39 -15.61 -19.50
CA GLU A 144 -0.30 -14.93 -20.80
C GLU A 144 0.00 -13.43 -20.63
N PRO A 145 0.66 -12.79 -21.62
CA PRO A 145 0.82 -11.34 -21.63
C PRO A 145 -0.54 -10.65 -21.56
N LYS A 146 -0.66 -9.66 -20.67
CA LYS A 146 -1.82 -8.78 -20.61
C LYS A 146 -1.68 -7.68 -21.65
N LYS A 147 -2.57 -7.70 -22.64
CA LYS A 147 -2.80 -6.58 -23.54
C LYS A 147 -3.95 -5.75 -22.98
N LEU A 148 -3.74 -4.44 -22.84
CA LEU A 148 -4.76 -3.52 -22.35
C LEU A 148 -5.53 -2.92 -23.52
N ASP A 149 -6.82 -3.24 -23.60
CA ASP A 149 -7.73 -2.61 -24.57
C ASP A 149 -8.20 -1.24 -24.05
N GLN A 150 -8.76 -0.40 -24.93
CA GLN A 150 -9.16 0.96 -24.58
C GLN A 150 -10.15 1.02 -23.40
N GLU A 151 -11.08 0.07 -23.30
CA GLU A 151 -12.06 -0.02 -22.22
C GLU A 151 -11.42 -0.29 -20.85
N GLU A 152 -10.27 -0.97 -20.83
CA GLU A 152 -9.54 -1.32 -19.61
C GLU A 152 -8.83 -0.12 -19.00
N TRP A 153 -8.64 0.95 -19.77
CA TRP A 153 -8.15 2.24 -19.26
C TRP A 153 -9.24 3.07 -18.56
N SER A 154 -10.48 2.57 -18.50
CA SER A 154 -11.54 3.20 -17.69
C SER A 154 -11.20 3.14 -16.20
N LEU A 155 -11.62 4.17 -15.46
CA LEU A 155 -11.35 4.29 -14.02
C LEU A 155 -11.82 3.06 -13.22
N ASP A 156 -12.96 2.49 -13.61
CA ASP A 156 -13.54 1.35 -12.92
C ASP A 156 -12.68 0.09 -13.09
N GLU A 157 -12.14 -0.14 -14.29
CA GLU A 157 -11.33 -1.31 -14.59
C GLU A 157 -9.91 -1.20 -14.01
N TRP A 158 -9.15 -0.15 -14.34
CA TRP A 158 -7.79 -0.04 -13.80
C TRP A 158 -7.81 0.17 -12.29
N GLY A 159 -8.78 0.94 -11.76
CA GLY A 159 -8.90 1.22 -10.34
C GLY A 159 -9.15 -0.05 -9.53
N LYS A 160 -10.07 -0.91 -9.99
CA LYS A 160 -10.32 -2.23 -9.38
C LYS A 160 -9.04 -3.10 -9.35
N ASN A 161 -8.31 -3.14 -10.46
CA ASN A 161 -7.08 -3.93 -10.56
C ASN A 161 -5.98 -3.41 -9.62
N TYR A 162 -5.82 -2.08 -9.50
CA TYR A 162 -4.88 -1.47 -8.55
C TYR A 162 -5.25 -1.78 -7.10
N TRP A 163 -6.53 -1.71 -6.74
CA TRP A 163 -6.96 -2.08 -5.39
C TRP A 163 -6.74 -3.56 -5.09
N ASN A 164 -7.07 -4.45 -6.02
CA ASN A 164 -6.80 -5.89 -5.86
C ASN A 164 -5.30 -6.17 -5.69
N PHE A 165 -4.45 -5.50 -6.47
CA PHE A 165 -3.00 -5.55 -6.30
C PHE A 165 -2.57 -5.09 -4.90
N LEU A 166 -3.02 -3.92 -4.46
CA LEU A 166 -2.66 -3.35 -3.16
C LEU A 166 -3.15 -4.20 -1.98
N HIS A 167 -4.38 -4.71 -2.03
CA HIS A 167 -4.94 -5.58 -0.98
C HIS A 167 -4.16 -6.88 -0.89
N ALA A 168 -3.94 -7.57 -2.02
CA ALA A 168 -3.12 -8.78 -2.04
C ALA A 168 -1.70 -8.53 -1.55
N LEU A 169 -1.05 -7.44 -2.01
CA LEU A 169 0.28 -7.03 -1.56
C LEU A 169 0.32 -6.83 -0.04
N SER A 170 -0.65 -6.10 0.51
CA SER A 170 -0.71 -5.81 1.95
C SER A 170 -0.82 -7.07 2.80
N ILE A 171 -1.58 -8.08 2.32
CA ILE A 171 -1.73 -9.37 3.00
C ILE A 171 -0.41 -10.13 3.01
N LEU A 172 0.29 -10.17 1.88
CA LEU A 172 1.59 -10.86 1.79
C LEU A 172 2.67 -10.15 2.61
N VAL A 173 2.69 -8.81 2.62
CA VAL A 173 3.59 -8.03 3.48
C VAL A 173 3.31 -8.32 4.95
N GLN A 174 2.04 -8.36 5.36
CA GLN A 174 1.65 -8.69 6.72
C GLN A 174 2.09 -10.11 7.10
N TYR A 175 2.01 -11.06 6.18
CA TYR A 175 2.47 -12.42 6.39
C TYR A 175 3.98 -12.48 6.67
N GLU A 176 4.80 -11.86 5.81
CA GLU A 176 6.25 -11.83 6.02
C GLU A 176 6.62 -11.15 7.35
N TYR A 177 5.94 -10.04 7.69
CA TYR A 177 6.16 -9.35 8.95
C TYR A 177 5.76 -10.17 10.18
N GLN A 178 4.63 -10.89 10.13
CA GLN A 178 4.21 -11.75 11.24
C GLN A 178 5.11 -12.99 11.41
N LYS A 179 5.79 -13.42 10.34
CA LYS A 179 6.76 -14.52 10.36
C LYS A 179 8.13 -14.05 10.92
N ASP A 180 8.56 -12.87 10.51
CA ASP A 180 9.78 -12.21 11.01
C ASP A 180 9.53 -10.70 11.14
N SER A 181 9.52 -10.21 12.39
CA SER A 181 9.25 -8.81 12.68
C SER A 181 10.35 -7.84 12.19
N ASN A 182 11.52 -8.36 11.82
CA ASN A 182 12.60 -7.59 11.20
C ASN A 182 12.58 -7.65 9.67
N HIS A 183 11.59 -8.34 9.09
CA HIS A 183 11.49 -8.48 7.65
C HIS A 183 11.24 -7.11 6.99
N PRO A 184 12.03 -6.73 5.96
CA PRO A 184 12.02 -5.35 5.45
C PRO A 184 10.78 -5.00 4.60
N ALA A 185 9.93 -5.98 4.27
CA ALA A 185 8.77 -5.79 3.41
C ALA A 185 7.84 -4.66 3.88
N MET A 186 7.64 -4.51 5.19
CA MET A 186 6.81 -3.44 5.76
C MET A 186 7.40 -2.05 5.45
N ASP A 187 8.71 -1.88 5.59
CA ASP A 187 9.41 -0.62 5.34
C ASP A 187 9.40 -0.26 3.85
N TYR A 188 9.59 -1.26 2.98
CA TYR A 188 9.46 -1.07 1.54
C TYR A 188 8.03 -0.67 1.15
N LEU A 189 7.01 -1.29 1.74
CA LEU A 189 5.62 -0.90 1.51
C LEU A 189 5.40 0.56 1.92
N ALA A 190 5.84 0.97 3.10
CA ALA A 190 5.72 2.35 3.55
C ALA A 190 6.38 3.36 2.59
N LEU A 191 7.58 3.03 2.09
CA LEU A 191 8.34 3.85 1.15
C LEU A 191 7.68 3.95 -0.25
N ILE A 192 7.02 2.89 -0.68
CA ILE A 192 6.23 2.92 -1.93
C ILE A 192 4.98 3.76 -1.72
N MET A 193 4.29 3.59 -0.58
CA MET A 193 3.04 4.30 -0.32
C MET A 193 3.24 5.81 -0.20
N VAL A 194 4.35 6.33 0.33
CA VAL A 194 4.55 7.80 0.33
C VAL A 194 4.58 8.40 -1.08
N ASN A 195 5.00 7.61 -2.08
CA ASN A 195 5.18 8.03 -3.47
C ASN A 195 4.24 7.34 -4.47
N PHE A 196 3.19 6.64 -4.02
CA PHE A 196 2.36 5.81 -4.89
C PHE A 196 1.66 6.61 -6.02
N HIS A 197 1.45 7.91 -5.81
CA HIS A 197 0.89 8.84 -6.78
C HIS A 197 1.66 8.91 -8.12
N ILE A 198 2.94 8.49 -8.13
CA ILE A 198 3.81 8.51 -9.32
C ILE A 198 3.32 7.55 -10.41
N ILE A 199 2.65 6.46 -10.02
CA ILE A 199 2.23 5.38 -10.94
C ILE A 199 0.71 5.29 -11.10
N LEU A 200 -0.03 6.30 -10.66
CA LEU A 200 -1.48 6.39 -10.87
C LEU A 200 -1.77 6.91 -12.29
N PRO A 201 -2.48 6.17 -13.15
CA PRO A 201 -2.78 6.60 -14.52
C PRO A 201 -3.69 7.83 -14.58
N CYS A 202 -4.53 8.04 -13.56
CA CYS A 202 -5.41 9.20 -13.46
C CYS A 202 -4.74 10.35 -12.69
N SER A 203 -4.56 11.49 -13.37
CA SER A 203 -3.99 12.71 -12.79
C SER A 203 -4.78 13.23 -11.59
N VAL A 204 -6.11 13.19 -11.65
CA VAL A 204 -7.00 13.58 -10.54
C VAL A 204 -6.80 12.65 -9.34
N CYS A 205 -6.69 11.34 -9.56
CA CYS A 205 -6.38 10.39 -8.49
C CYS A 205 -5.00 10.65 -7.88
N SER A 206 -3.99 10.97 -8.70
CA SER A 206 -2.64 11.33 -8.25
C SER A 206 -2.63 12.58 -7.37
N VAL A 207 -3.36 13.63 -7.77
CA VAL A 207 -3.52 14.86 -6.96
C VAL A 207 -4.23 14.56 -5.65
N HIS A 208 -5.38 13.88 -5.71
CA HIS A 208 -6.15 13.52 -4.51
C HIS A 208 -5.36 12.63 -3.54
N TYR A 209 -4.48 11.76 -4.05
CA TYR A 209 -3.59 10.97 -3.23
C TYR A 209 -2.56 11.84 -2.49
N LYS A 210 -1.94 12.80 -3.19
CA LYS A 210 -0.98 13.74 -2.58
C LYS A 210 -1.61 14.65 -1.53
N GLU A 211 -2.81 15.17 -1.80
CA GLU A 211 -3.57 16.04 -0.87
C GLU A 211 -3.85 15.37 0.48
N ARG A 212 -3.87 14.04 0.52
CA ARG A 212 -4.07 13.28 1.75
C ARG A 212 -2.84 13.24 2.65
N ASN A 213 -1.71 13.83 2.26
CA ASN A 213 -0.46 13.73 3.01
C ASN A 213 -0.09 12.25 3.30
N PRO A 214 0.31 11.49 2.26
CA PRO A 214 0.52 10.05 2.37
C PRO A 214 1.62 9.67 3.37
N LEU A 215 2.55 10.58 3.68
CA LEU A 215 3.51 10.38 4.75
C LEU A 215 2.78 10.17 6.10
N VAL A 216 1.95 11.14 6.47
CA VAL A 216 1.28 11.15 7.78
C VAL A 216 0.13 10.15 7.84
N ASN A 217 -0.69 10.07 6.79
CA ASN A 217 -1.95 9.33 6.85
C ASN A 217 -1.85 7.89 6.31
N ILE A 218 -0.68 7.46 5.82
CA ILE A 218 -0.51 6.11 5.24
C ILE A 218 0.83 5.51 5.68
N THR A 219 1.95 6.16 5.37
CA THR A 219 3.29 5.63 5.63
C THR A 219 3.59 5.49 7.11
N LEU A 220 3.37 6.53 7.93
CA LEU A 220 3.59 6.43 9.38
C LEU A 220 2.66 5.38 10.04
N PRO A 221 1.37 5.29 9.69
CA PRO A 221 0.52 4.16 10.13
C PRO A 221 1.07 2.78 9.75
N ILE A 222 1.60 2.59 8.55
CA ILE A 222 2.24 1.32 8.16
C ILE A 222 3.48 1.04 9.02
N LEU A 223 4.36 2.04 9.17
CA LEU A 223 5.63 1.88 9.89
C LEU A 223 5.45 1.65 11.39
N HIS A 224 4.50 2.33 12.03
CA HIS A 224 4.35 2.32 13.47
C HIS A 224 3.15 1.48 13.95
N GLY A 225 2.07 1.46 13.17
CA GLY A 225 0.92 0.60 13.42
C GLY A 225 1.19 -0.87 13.07
N LYS A 226 2.12 -1.14 12.14
CA LYS A 226 2.54 -2.51 11.74
C LYS A 226 1.36 -3.40 11.30
N ASP A 227 0.36 -2.78 10.68
CA ASP A 227 -0.82 -3.44 10.11
C ASP A 227 -1.03 -2.95 8.67
N ALA A 228 -0.35 -3.61 7.73
CA ALA A 228 -0.42 -3.26 6.32
C ALA A 228 -1.84 -3.45 5.76
N ILE A 229 -2.53 -4.51 6.18
CA ILE A 229 -3.85 -4.88 5.68
C ILE A 229 -4.86 -3.80 6.04
N TYR A 230 -4.90 -3.40 7.31
CA TYR A 230 -5.88 -2.42 7.80
C TYR A 230 -5.66 -1.04 7.18
N VAL A 231 -4.41 -0.57 7.10
CA VAL A 231 -4.11 0.75 6.52
C VAL A 231 -4.53 0.83 5.04
N ILE A 232 -4.28 -0.22 4.25
CA ILE A 232 -4.68 -0.26 2.83
C ILE A 232 -6.21 -0.39 2.68
N TYR A 233 -6.86 -1.18 3.55
CA TYR A 233 -8.32 -1.26 3.63
C TYR A 233 -8.94 0.10 3.94
N GLU A 234 -8.43 0.82 4.94
CA GLU A 234 -8.92 2.15 5.32
C GLU A 234 -8.72 3.14 4.18
N LEU A 235 -7.52 3.18 3.59
CA LEU A 235 -7.23 4.04 2.45
C LEU A 235 -8.26 3.84 1.32
N HIS A 236 -8.56 2.60 0.96
CA HIS A 236 -9.56 2.28 -0.06
C HIS A 236 -10.95 2.80 0.34
N ASN A 237 -11.36 2.61 1.59
CA ASN A 237 -12.63 3.10 2.11
C ASN A 237 -12.76 4.62 2.11
N ILE A 238 -11.69 5.35 2.42
CA ILE A 238 -11.75 6.81 2.35
C ILE A 238 -11.84 7.28 0.89
N VAL A 239 -11.25 6.56 -0.07
CA VAL A 239 -11.47 6.83 -1.51
C VAL A 239 -12.91 6.54 -1.92
N ARG A 240 -13.51 5.44 -1.43
CA ARG A 240 -14.92 5.11 -1.65
C ARG A 240 -15.85 6.23 -1.17
N LEU A 241 -15.67 6.71 0.06
CA LEU A 241 -16.47 7.80 0.62
C LEU A 241 -16.36 9.09 -0.20
N ARG A 242 -15.15 9.45 -0.66
CA ARG A 242 -14.94 10.65 -1.51
C ARG A 242 -15.70 10.54 -2.84
N ASN A 243 -15.91 9.33 -3.34
CA ASN A 243 -16.67 9.06 -4.56
C ASN A 243 -18.17 8.80 -4.30
N GLY A 244 -18.68 9.14 -3.11
CA GLY A 244 -20.10 8.98 -2.76
C GLY A 244 -20.54 7.52 -2.54
N LEU A 245 -19.59 6.58 -2.44
CA LEU A 245 -19.87 5.19 -2.13
C LEU A 245 -19.92 4.96 -0.62
N VAL A 246 -20.63 3.90 -0.20
CA VAL A 246 -20.70 3.50 1.20
C VAL A 246 -19.39 2.88 1.70
N TRP A 247 -19.11 3.12 2.98
CA TRP A 247 -18.04 2.42 3.71
C TRP A 247 -18.25 0.92 3.62
N PHE A 248 -17.19 0.18 3.27
CA PHE A 248 -17.20 -1.26 3.18
C PHE A 248 -16.73 -1.86 4.52
N PRO A 249 -17.56 -2.64 5.24
CA PRO A 249 -17.22 -3.14 6.58
C PRO A 249 -15.99 -4.05 6.60
N ILE A 250 -15.21 -3.99 7.69
CA ILE A 250 -13.97 -4.78 7.83
C ILE A 250 -14.27 -6.27 7.90
N GLU A 251 -15.38 -6.67 8.50
CA GLU A 251 -15.85 -8.05 8.59
C GLU A 251 -16.13 -8.63 7.20
N SER A 252 -16.67 -7.80 6.31
CA SER A 252 -16.91 -8.17 4.92
C SER A 252 -15.60 -8.26 4.14
N PHE A 253 -14.64 -7.37 4.41
CA PHE A 253 -13.32 -7.42 3.81
C PHE A 253 -12.56 -8.69 4.20
N VAL A 254 -12.44 -8.98 5.51
CA VAL A 254 -11.73 -10.17 5.96
C VAL A 254 -12.40 -11.44 5.46
N LYS A 255 -13.75 -11.48 5.43
CA LYS A 255 -14.48 -12.60 4.83
C LYS A 255 -14.17 -12.78 3.35
N ASN A 256 -14.16 -11.70 2.57
CA ASN A 256 -13.89 -11.76 1.13
C ASN A 256 -12.48 -12.25 0.80
N TRP A 257 -11.51 -11.93 1.67
CA TRP A 257 -10.13 -12.39 1.54
C TRP A 257 -9.83 -13.68 2.33
N ASN A 258 -10.86 -14.33 2.87
CA ASN A 258 -10.74 -15.54 3.69
C ASN A 258 -9.76 -15.37 4.88
N LEU A 259 -9.70 -14.18 5.46
CA LEU A 259 -8.89 -13.83 6.62
C LEU A 259 -9.69 -13.94 7.92
N GLU A 260 -8.97 -14.04 9.02
CA GLU A 260 -9.53 -14.01 10.37
C GLU A 260 -8.68 -13.08 11.24
N ILE A 261 -9.34 -12.19 11.98
CA ILE A 261 -8.69 -11.31 12.97
C ILE A 261 -8.63 -12.07 14.29
N LEU A 262 -7.42 -12.31 14.79
CA LEU A 262 -7.17 -12.98 16.07
C LEU A 262 -7.22 -12.00 17.25
N LYS A 263 -6.73 -10.79 17.04
CA LYS A 263 -6.63 -9.75 18.07
C LYS A 263 -6.79 -8.38 17.42
N SER A 264 -7.44 -7.47 18.15
CA SER A 264 -7.49 -6.05 17.84
C SER A 264 -7.01 -5.27 19.06
N GLU A 265 -6.16 -4.28 18.86
CA GLU A 265 -5.66 -3.42 19.94
C GLU A 265 -5.37 -2.01 19.44
N ASN A 266 -5.45 -1.04 20.35
CA ASN A 266 -5.01 0.32 20.07
C ASN A 266 -3.53 0.47 20.42
N VAL A 267 -2.78 1.13 19.55
CA VAL A 267 -1.36 1.41 19.70
C VAL A 267 -1.17 2.92 19.67
N ASP A 268 -0.76 3.48 20.81
CA ASP A 268 -0.41 4.89 20.91
C ASP A 268 1.00 5.11 20.38
N ILE A 269 1.12 6.00 19.40
CA ILE A 269 2.37 6.41 18.77
C ILE A 269 2.65 7.85 19.16
N ASP A 270 3.86 8.11 19.63
CA ASP A 270 4.39 9.44 19.89
C ASP A 270 5.82 9.50 19.30
N ILE A 271 5.94 10.16 18.15
CA ILE A 271 7.21 10.40 17.46
C ILE A 271 7.51 11.88 17.60
N THR A 272 8.67 12.17 18.17
CA THR A 272 9.23 13.52 18.21
C THR A 272 10.65 13.42 17.67
N GLU A 273 10.87 13.97 16.48
CA GLU A 273 12.19 13.99 15.83
C GLU A 273 12.58 15.43 15.51
N PRO A 274 13.84 15.83 15.71
CA PRO A 274 14.31 17.13 15.26
C PRO A 274 14.26 17.19 13.73
N LEU A 275 13.72 18.27 13.16
CA LEU A 275 13.85 18.52 11.72
C LEU A 275 15.30 18.98 11.46
N SER A 276 16.14 18.06 10.99
CA SER A 276 17.52 18.32 10.54
C SER A 276 17.59 18.81 9.11
#